data_AF-A0A183PZV0-F1
#
_entry.id   AF-A0A183PZV0-F1
#
_cell.length_a   1.000
_cell.length_b   1.000
_cell.length_c   1.000
_cell.angle_alpha   90.00
_cell.angle_beta   90.00
_cell.angle_gamma   90.00
#
_symmetry.space_group_name_H-M   'P 1'
#
loop_
_entity.id
_entity.type
_entity.pdbx_description
1 polymer ?
#
loop_
_entity_poly.entity_id
_entity_poly.type
_entity_poly.pdbx_seq_one_letter_code
_entity_poly.pdbx_strand_id
1 'polypeptide(L)'
;MLGARVETVDGHYLVTEVDPTGVVAEDHQVTVGDILSTMYGCVLHNSGLFLNNLRSLYDGQPIPVGVTKALMPDGRIYPRLRSLLEQYGYTNLIADLERSGPGILLVNTAF
;
A
#
# COMPACT_ATOMS: atom_id res chain seq x y z
N MET A 1 -7.73 12.13 -7.80
CA MET A 1 -7.28 11.59 -6.49
C MET A 1 -6.20 10.56 -6.75
N LEU A 2 -5.36 10.20 -5.76
CA LEU A 2 -4.38 9.12 -5.92
C LEU A 2 -5.06 7.78 -6.28
N GLY A 3 -6.33 7.61 -5.88
CA GLY A 3 -7.05 6.36 -6.06
C GLY A 3 -6.84 5.37 -4.92
N ALA A 4 -6.30 5.82 -3.80
CA ALA A 4 -6.24 5.05 -2.56
C ALA A 4 -6.67 5.91 -1.39
N ARG A 5 -7.35 5.29 -0.43
CA ARG A 5 -7.49 5.83 0.92
C ARG A 5 -6.32 5.34 1.76
N VAL A 6 -5.70 6.27 2.46
CA VAL A 6 -4.59 5.98 3.37
C VAL A 6 -4.90 6.49 4.77
N GLU A 7 -4.43 5.75 5.76
CA GLU A 7 -4.48 6.10 7.17
C GLU A 7 -3.07 6.17 7.74
N THR A 8 -2.85 7.05 8.71
CA THR A 8 -1.55 7.15 9.38
C THR A 8 -1.52 6.25 10.62
N VAL A 9 -0.61 5.29 10.65
CA VAL A 9 -0.40 4.35 11.77
C VAL A 9 1.07 4.39 12.16
N ASP A 10 1.38 4.83 13.38
CA ASP A 10 2.76 5.02 13.86
C ASP A 10 3.66 5.79 12.86
N GLY A 11 3.11 6.83 12.26
CA GLY A 11 3.81 7.64 11.26
C GLY A 11 3.91 7.01 9.86
N HIS A 12 3.43 5.79 9.64
CA HIS A 12 3.34 5.14 8.33
C HIS A 12 2.01 5.42 7.64
N TYR A 13 2.02 5.55 6.31
CA TYR A 13 0.80 5.71 5.50
C TYR A 13 0.31 4.34 5.01
N LEU A 14 -0.62 3.74 5.74
CA LEU A 14 -1.23 2.45 5.46
C LEU A 14 -2.35 2.61 4.43
N VAL A 15 -2.31 1.83 3.35
CA VAL A 15 -3.40 1.78 2.36
C VAL A 15 -4.56 0.96 2.92
N THR A 16 -5.71 1.60 3.13
CA THR A 16 -6.91 0.94 3.67
C THR A 16 -7.99 0.68 2.63
N GLU A 17 -7.98 1.43 1.53
CA GLU A 17 -8.83 1.18 0.36
C GLU A 17 -8.08 1.54 -0.93
N VAL A 18 -8.39 0.83 -2.01
CA VAL A 18 -7.94 1.14 -3.36
C VAL A 18 -9.18 1.29 -4.25
N ASP A 19 -9.27 2.44 -4.93
CA ASP A 19 -10.25 2.68 -5.99
C ASP A 19 -9.80 1.91 -7.24
N PRO A 20 -10.57 0.91 -7.72
CA PRO A 20 -10.19 0.10 -8.86
C PRO A 20 -10.11 0.89 -10.18
N THR A 21 -10.67 2.10 -10.22
CA THR A 21 -10.57 3.01 -11.38
C THR A 21 -9.45 4.05 -11.22
N GLY A 22 -8.76 4.05 -10.07
CA GLY A 22 -7.71 4.99 -9.75
C GLY A 22 -6.34 4.58 -10.29
N VAL A 23 -5.45 5.56 -10.44
CA VAL A 23 -4.09 5.39 -10.97
C VAL A 23 -3.27 4.37 -10.17
N VAL A 24 -3.45 4.29 -8.85
CA VAL A 24 -2.73 3.31 -8.01
C VAL A 24 -3.22 1.87 -8.15
N ALA A 25 -4.38 1.64 -8.74
CA ALA A 25 -4.86 0.28 -9.03
C ALA A 25 -4.26 -0.30 -10.31
N GLU A 26 -3.63 0.53 -11.16
CA GLU A 26 -2.98 0.06 -12.38
C GLU A 26 -1.94 -1.02 -12.07
N ASP A 27 -2.00 -2.10 -12.83
CA ASP A 27 -1.12 -3.27 -12.74
C ASP A 27 -1.01 -3.92 -11.34
N HIS A 28 -1.99 -3.68 -10.44
CA HIS A 28 -1.99 -4.18 -9.06
C HIS A 28 -0.72 -3.79 -8.27
N GLN A 29 -0.10 -2.67 -8.63
CA GLN A 29 1.16 -2.22 -8.01
C GLN A 29 0.96 -1.70 -6.58
N VAL A 30 -0.27 -1.35 -6.18
CA VAL A 30 -0.62 -0.99 -4.81
C VAL A 30 -1.84 -1.81 -4.38
N THR A 31 -1.77 -2.43 -3.22
CA THR A 31 -2.85 -3.24 -2.66
C THR A 31 -3.22 -2.78 -1.25
N VAL A 32 -4.45 -3.08 -0.83
CA VAL A 32 -4.88 -2.85 0.56
C VAL A 32 -3.92 -3.56 1.52
N GLY A 33 -3.51 -2.85 2.57
CA GLY A 33 -2.50 -3.28 3.54
C GLY A 33 -1.08 -2.81 3.23
N ASP A 34 -0.77 -2.36 2.01
CA ASP A 34 0.56 -1.84 1.68
C ASP A 34 0.87 -0.54 2.44
N ILE A 35 2.16 -0.23 2.62
CA ILE A 35 2.61 1.05 3.17
C ILE A 35 3.17 1.93 2.06
N LEU A 36 2.56 3.11 1.87
CA LEU A 36 3.13 4.16 1.03
C LEU A 36 4.33 4.78 1.75
N SER A 37 5.52 4.53 1.24
CA SER A 37 6.80 4.84 1.90
C SER A 37 7.43 6.12 1.32
N THR A 38 7.32 6.32 0.01
CA THR A 38 7.78 7.54 -0.67
C THR A 38 6.79 8.03 -1.71
N MET A 39 6.82 9.33 -2.00
CA MET A 39 6.09 9.96 -3.10
C MET A 39 6.94 11.11 -3.66
N TYR A 40 7.13 11.18 -4.98
CA TYR A 40 8.02 12.18 -5.61
C TYR A 40 9.45 12.21 -5.03
N GLY A 41 9.95 11.05 -4.59
CA GLY A 41 11.27 10.93 -3.97
C GLY A 41 11.33 11.39 -2.49
N CYS A 42 10.24 11.92 -1.94
CA CYS A 42 10.16 12.29 -0.52
C CYS A 42 9.80 11.07 0.34
N VAL A 43 10.52 10.86 1.44
CA VAL A 43 10.14 9.89 2.48
C VAL A 43 8.92 10.41 3.23
N LEU A 44 7.91 9.55 3.39
CA LEU A 44 6.64 9.94 4.00
C LEU A 44 6.60 9.70 5.52
N HIS A 45 7.34 8.71 6.03
CA HIS A 45 7.29 8.32 7.43
C HIS A 45 7.56 9.51 8.37
N ASN A 46 6.62 9.83 9.25
CA ASN A 46 6.68 10.96 10.19
C ASN A 46 6.98 12.33 9.55
N SER A 47 6.75 12.48 8.25
CA SER A 47 7.13 13.70 7.52
C SER A 47 6.19 14.88 7.75
N GLY A 48 4.97 14.62 8.23
CA GLY A 48 3.90 15.63 8.27
C GLY A 48 3.46 16.10 6.88
N LEU A 49 3.96 15.48 5.79
CA LEU A 49 3.60 15.83 4.43
C LEU A 49 2.20 15.30 4.11
N PHE A 50 1.30 16.21 3.77
CA PHE A 50 0.02 15.82 3.22
C PHE A 50 0.21 15.39 1.77
N LEU A 51 -0.18 14.15 1.43
CA LEU A 51 -0.07 13.62 0.07
C LEU A 51 -0.76 14.52 -0.97
N ASN A 52 -1.86 15.17 -0.56
CA ASN A 52 -2.56 16.14 -1.41
C ASN A 52 -1.69 17.35 -1.75
N ASN A 53 -0.86 17.82 -0.82
CA ASN A 53 0.06 18.94 -1.08
C ASN A 53 1.12 18.54 -2.09
N LEU A 54 1.73 17.36 -1.90
CA LEU A 54 2.71 16.82 -2.85
C LEU A 54 2.08 16.68 -4.25
N ARG A 55 0.87 16.11 -4.35
CA ARG A 55 0.19 15.98 -5.64
C ARG A 55 -0.06 17.32 -6.31
N SER A 56 -0.57 18.32 -5.58
CA SER A 56 -0.85 19.64 -6.15
C SER A 56 0.40 20.34 -6.67
N LEU A 57 1.57 20.10 -6.07
CA LEU A 57 2.85 20.66 -6.53
C LEU A 57 3.32 20.06 -7.87
N TYR A 58 2.92 18.82 -8.17
CA TYR A 58 3.33 18.07 -9.35
C TYR A 58 2.14 17.71 -10.25
N ASP A 59 1.13 18.59 -10.31
CA ASP A 59 -0.09 18.32 -11.08
C ASP A 59 0.21 18.07 -12.57
N GLY A 60 -0.46 17.08 -13.15
CA GLY A 60 -0.23 16.62 -14.53
C GLY A 60 1.04 15.79 -14.76
N GLN A 61 1.85 15.52 -13.73
CA GLN A 61 3.04 14.66 -13.85
C GLN A 61 2.76 13.22 -13.41
N PRO A 62 3.57 12.24 -13.86
CA PRO A 62 3.54 10.89 -13.32
C PRO A 62 3.75 10.90 -11.80
N ILE A 63 3.12 9.96 -11.09
CA ILE A 63 3.16 9.89 -9.62
C ILE A 63 4.11 8.76 -9.20
N PRO A 64 5.45 8.99 -9.10
CA PRO A 64 6.35 7.98 -8.59
C PRO A 64 6.09 7.75 -7.10
N VAL A 65 5.82 6.50 -6.75
CA VAL A 65 5.57 6.05 -5.39
C VAL A 65 6.48 4.89 -5.03
N GLY A 66 6.98 4.90 -3.80
CA GLY A 66 7.65 3.76 -3.19
C GLY A 66 6.69 3.08 -2.23
N VAL A 67 6.54 1.77 -2.37
CA VAL A 67 5.56 0.98 -1.62
C VAL A 67 6.26 -0.17 -0.92
N THR A 68 6.00 -0.32 0.38
CA THR A 68 6.37 -1.54 1.12
C THR A 68 5.18 -2.48 1.09
N LYS A 69 5.40 -3.68 0.56
CA LYS A 69 4.34 -4.68 0.36
C LYS A 69 3.88 -5.30 1.67
N ALA A 70 2.57 -5.46 1.80
CA ALA A 70 1.94 -6.08 2.96
C ALA A 70 2.24 -7.57 3.04
N LEU A 71 2.17 -8.24 1.89
CA LEU A 71 2.38 -9.67 1.74
C LEU A 71 3.78 -9.94 1.16
N MET A 72 4.44 -10.92 1.77
CA MET A 72 5.63 -11.54 1.22
C MET A 72 5.27 -12.43 0.01
N PRO A 73 6.24 -12.84 -0.82
CA PRO A 73 5.97 -13.71 -1.97
C PRO A 73 5.32 -15.06 -1.61
N ASP A 74 5.46 -15.51 -0.37
CA ASP A 74 4.83 -16.73 0.15
C ASP A 74 3.40 -16.49 0.69
N GLY A 75 2.86 -15.28 0.52
CA GLY A 75 1.52 -14.89 0.97
C GLY A 75 1.44 -14.57 2.46
N ARG A 76 2.52 -14.64 3.23
CA ARG A 76 2.52 -14.24 4.64
C ARG A 76 2.58 -12.73 4.77
N ILE A 77 1.88 -12.19 5.77
CA ILE A 77 2.01 -10.78 6.13
C ILE A 77 3.45 -10.50 6.58
N TYR A 78 4.05 -9.42 6.08
CA TYR A 78 5.36 -8.97 6.49
C TYR A 78 5.42 -8.82 8.03
N PRO A 79 6.34 -9.49 8.74
CA PRO A 79 6.26 -9.61 10.20
C PRO A 79 6.16 -8.28 10.96
N ARG A 80 6.92 -7.26 10.53
CA ARG A 80 6.85 -5.94 11.21
C ARG A 80 5.51 -5.25 10.97
N LEU A 81 4.93 -5.42 9.78
CA LEU A 81 3.60 -4.89 9.50
C LEU A 81 2.55 -5.62 10.33
N ARG A 82 2.62 -6.95 10.44
CA ARG A 82 1.73 -7.71 11.33
C ARG A 82 1.77 -7.16 12.76
N SER A 83 2.96 -7.03 13.35
CA SER A 83 3.10 -6.51 14.72
C SER A 83 2.52 -5.10 14.86
N LEU A 84 2.72 -4.24 13.85
CA LEU A 84 2.13 -2.90 13.82
C LEU A 84 0.59 -2.97 13.77
N LEU A 85 0.02 -3.75 12.85
CA LEU A 85 -1.43 -3.88 12.70
C LEU A 85 -2.09 -4.45 13.96
N GLU A 86 -1.47 -5.44 14.60
CA GLU A 86 -1.94 -6.04 15.85
C GLU A 86 -1.93 -5.01 16.99
N GLN A 87 -0.83 -4.25 17.12
CA GLN A 87 -0.67 -3.23 18.16
C GLN A 87 -1.73 -2.13 18.07
N TYR A 88 -2.14 -1.74 16.85
CA TYR A 88 -3.11 -0.67 16.61
C TYR A 88 -4.53 -1.17 16.30
N GLY A 89 -4.81 -2.48 16.46
CA GLY A 89 -6.17 -3.03 16.41
C GLY A 89 -6.76 -3.22 15.02
N TYR A 90 -5.93 -3.35 13.97
CA TYR A 90 -6.34 -3.60 12.59
C TYR A 90 -6.72 -5.08 12.32
N THR A 91 -7.47 -5.70 13.23
CA THR A 91 -7.79 -7.14 13.20
C THR A 91 -8.51 -7.57 11.92
N ASN A 92 -9.44 -6.75 11.42
CA ASN A 92 -10.16 -7.05 10.18
C ASN A 92 -9.23 -7.06 8.96
N LEU A 93 -8.32 -6.08 8.89
CA LEU A 93 -7.33 -5.99 7.81
C LEU A 93 -6.35 -7.17 7.86
N ILE A 94 -5.93 -7.60 9.05
CA ILE A 94 -5.12 -8.82 9.21
C ILE A 94 -5.86 -10.03 8.64
N ALA A 95 -7.13 -10.21 9.00
CA ALA A 95 -7.93 -11.32 8.50
C ALA A 95 -8.15 -11.25 6.97
N ASP A 96 -8.32 -10.05 6.40
CA ASP A 96 -8.41 -9.84 4.95
C ASP A 96 -7.13 -10.21 4.23
N LEU A 97 -5.98 -9.80 4.77
CA LEU A 97 -4.66 -10.12 4.23
C LEU A 97 -4.36 -11.62 4.30
N GLU A 98 -4.72 -12.29 5.40
CA GLU A 98 -4.60 -13.74 5.55
C GLU A 98 -5.46 -14.50 4.52
N ARG A 99 -6.68 -14.01 4.26
CA ARG A 99 -7.57 -14.58 3.22
C ARG A 99 -7.07 -14.33 1.81
N SER A 100 -6.31 -13.26 1.60
CA SER A 100 -5.71 -12.89 0.32
C SER A 100 -4.40 -13.64 0.03
N GLY A 101 -3.85 -14.36 1.02
CA GLY A 101 -2.67 -15.20 0.88
C GLY A 101 -2.85 -16.35 -0.12
N PRO A 102 -1.74 -16.91 -0.61
CA PRO A 102 -1.44 -16.96 -2.04
C PRO A 102 -2.66 -17.30 -2.91
N GLY A 103 -3.25 -16.27 -3.51
CA GLY A 103 -3.92 -16.42 -4.79
C GLY A 103 -2.92 -17.04 -5.76
N ILE A 104 -3.15 -18.29 -6.12
CA ILE A 104 -2.39 -19.08 -7.07
C ILE A 104 -1.97 -18.21 -8.26
N LEU A 105 -0.71 -17.78 -8.29
CA LEU A 105 -0.05 -17.39 -9.52
C LEU A 105 0.23 -18.70 -10.26
N LEU A 106 -0.77 -19.23 -10.98
CA LEU A 106 -0.53 -20.16 -12.06
C LEU A 106 0.26 -19.37 -13.10
N VAL A 107 1.58 -19.37 -12.93
CA VAL A 107 2.51 -19.08 -14.01
C VAL A 107 2.26 -20.19 -15.03
N ASN A 108 1.35 -19.93 -15.96
CA ASN A 108 1.19 -20.73 -17.16
C ASN A 108 2.42 -20.42 -18.04
N THR A 109 3.57 -20.99 -17.68
CA THR A 109 4.69 -21.16 -18.61
C THR A 109 4.28 -22.24 -19.59
N ALA A 110 3.75 -21.83 -20.73
CA ALA A 110 3.86 -22.59 -21.97
C ALA A 110 4.48 -21.64 -23.00
N PHE A 111 5.72 -21.96 -23.37
CA PHE A 111 6.41 -21.43 -24.54
C PHE A 111 5.76 -21.96 -25.83
#